data_AF-A0A5C8ASQ7-F1
#
_entry.id   AF-A0A5C8ASQ7-F1
#
_cell.length_a   1.000
_cell.length_b   1.000
_cell.length_c   1.000
_cell.angle_alpha   90.00
_cell.angle_beta   90.00
_cell.angle_gamma   90.00
#
_symmetry.space_group_name_H-M   'P 1'
#
loop_
_entity.id
_entity.type
_entity.pdbx_description
1 polymer ?
#
loop_
_entity_poly.entity_id
_entity_poly.type
_entity_poly.pdbx_seq_one_letter_code
_entity_poly.pdbx_strand_id
1 'polypeptide(L)'
;MNANPQFLATTAQVDEAAIQALPNSRKIYVTGSRPDLRVPMREISQADTPAMFGSEKNPPIYVYDTSGAYTDPEVRIDIRSGLAPIRAAWINERADTEELAGPSSAYGVERFHDPKLQSLRFNLQRKPRRAVAGKNVTQMYYARQGIVTPEMEYVAIRENQRRAEYLEQLKQSGPQGAKLAAMMGRQHAGHSFGASIPQEITPEFVREEIAHGRAIIPAKINHLEIEPMIIGRNFLVKINANIGNSAVTSSIGEEVEKMTWAIRWGGDTVMDLSTGKHIHETREWIIRNSPVPIGT
;
A
#
# COMPACT_ATOMS: atom_id res chain seq x y z
N MET A 1 27.44 -18.45 21.71
CA MET A 1 26.30 -19.36 21.46
C MET A 1 25.36 -18.64 20.50
N ASN A 2 25.56 -18.83 19.19
CA ASN A 2 24.80 -18.15 18.14
C ASN A 2 23.80 -19.14 17.53
N ALA A 3 22.75 -19.48 18.26
CA ALA A 3 21.61 -20.14 17.66
C ALA A 3 20.55 -19.06 17.46
N ASN A 4 20.49 -18.49 16.25
CA ASN A 4 19.29 -17.79 15.83
C ASN A 4 18.15 -18.82 15.95
N PRO A 5 17.07 -18.52 16.70
CA PRO A 5 15.98 -19.46 16.88
C PRO A 5 15.43 -19.88 15.51
N GLN A 6 15.20 -21.18 15.33
CA GLN A 6 14.64 -21.71 14.09
C GLN A 6 13.23 -21.15 13.92
N PHE A 7 12.97 -20.47 12.80
CA PHE A 7 11.64 -19.92 12.52
C PHE A 7 10.61 -21.05 12.37
N LEU A 8 9.49 -20.92 13.10
CA LEU A 8 8.34 -21.80 13.01
C LEU A 8 7.10 -20.98 12.67
N ALA A 9 6.36 -21.39 11.64
CA ALA A 9 5.13 -20.73 11.22
C ALA A 9 4.10 -20.58 12.37
N THR A 10 4.06 -21.54 13.29
CA THR A 10 3.08 -21.59 14.39
C THR A 10 3.29 -20.50 15.45
N THR A 11 4.53 -20.04 15.65
CA THR A 11 4.92 -19.06 16.68
C THR A 11 5.20 -17.68 16.13
N ALA A 12 4.99 -17.45 14.82
CA ALA A 12 5.23 -16.16 14.19
C ALA A 12 4.29 -15.08 14.76
N GLN A 13 4.86 -13.97 15.22
CA GLN A 13 4.15 -12.79 15.74
C GLN A 13 4.67 -11.53 15.05
N VAL A 14 3.83 -10.50 15.00
CA VAL A 14 4.24 -9.16 14.58
C VAL A 14 4.86 -8.42 15.77
N ASP A 15 5.88 -7.61 15.53
CA ASP A 15 6.43 -6.72 16.55
C ASP A 15 5.35 -5.71 17.01
N GLU A 16 5.10 -5.65 18.32
CA GLU A 16 4.15 -4.73 18.93
C GLU A 16 4.49 -3.26 18.63
N ALA A 17 5.78 -2.92 18.53
CA ALA A 17 6.22 -1.58 18.20
C ALA A 17 5.84 -1.18 16.75
N ALA A 18 5.77 -2.15 15.85
CA ALA A 18 5.38 -1.92 14.45
C ALA A 18 3.87 -1.63 14.30
N ILE A 19 3.04 -2.09 15.25
CA ILE A 19 1.57 -1.93 15.21
C ILE A 19 1.03 -0.86 16.16
N GLN A 20 1.87 -0.28 17.02
CA GLN A 20 1.43 0.78 17.93
C GLN A 20 0.89 1.99 17.17
N ALA A 21 -0.17 2.62 17.66
CA ALA A 21 -0.67 3.86 17.08
C ALA A 21 0.40 4.96 17.10
N LEU A 22 0.50 5.71 16.00
CA LEU A 22 1.40 6.86 15.92
C LEU A 22 0.81 8.02 16.76
N PRO A 23 1.60 8.70 17.61
CA PRO A 23 1.09 9.73 18.53
C PRO A 23 0.25 10.80 17.83
N ASN A 24 -0.85 11.22 18.46
CA ASN A 24 -1.77 12.25 17.97
C ASN A 24 -2.31 11.98 16.56
N SER A 25 -2.36 10.71 16.14
CA SER A 25 -2.86 10.35 14.83
C SER A 25 -3.62 9.04 14.83
N ARG A 26 -4.50 8.89 13.85
CA ARG A 26 -5.30 7.68 13.64
C ARG A 26 -5.41 7.34 12.17
N LYS A 27 -5.57 6.05 11.88
CA LYS A 27 -5.96 5.57 10.55
C LYS A 27 -7.37 6.08 10.24
N ILE A 28 -7.57 6.56 9.02
CA ILE A 28 -8.89 6.82 8.47
C ILE A 28 -8.98 6.20 7.08
N TYR A 29 -10.20 6.06 6.57
CA TYR A 29 -10.44 5.58 5.22
C TYR A 29 -11.37 6.54 4.47
N VAL A 30 -10.95 6.94 3.28
CA VAL A 30 -11.80 7.66 2.34
C VAL A 30 -12.48 6.63 1.44
N THR A 31 -13.81 6.63 1.45
CA THR A 31 -14.59 5.73 0.58
C THR A 31 -14.71 6.37 -0.79
N GLY A 32 -14.39 5.63 -1.85
CA GLY A 32 -14.57 6.07 -3.23
C GLY A 32 -16.01 5.86 -3.73
N SER A 33 -16.15 5.65 -5.02
CA SER A 33 -17.41 5.41 -5.73
C SER A 33 -18.17 4.16 -5.25
N ARG A 34 -17.48 3.25 -4.53
CA ARG A 34 -18.00 1.97 -4.05
C ARG A 34 -17.57 1.68 -2.61
N PRO A 35 -18.40 0.95 -1.81
CA PRO A 35 -18.14 0.74 -0.38
C PRO A 35 -16.85 -0.03 -0.04
N ASP A 36 -16.41 -0.90 -0.94
CA ASP A 36 -15.19 -1.70 -0.82
C ASP A 36 -13.92 -0.97 -1.29
N LEU A 37 -14.06 0.22 -1.90
CA LEU A 37 -12.93 1.09 -2.25
C LEU A 37 -12.66 2.03 -1.08
N ARG A 38 -11.91 1.54 -0.10
CA ARG A 38 -11.49 2.27 1.09
C ARG A 38 -10.01 2.65 1.00
N VAL A 39 -9.73 3.93 0.82
CA VAL A 39 -8.37 4.46 0.66
C VAL A 39 -7.83 4.93 2.01
N PRO A 40 -6.76 4.32 2.54
CA PRO A 40 -6.22 4.66 3.85
C PRO A 40 -5.46 5.98 3.78
N MET A 41 -5.63 6.77 4.84
CA MET A 41 -4.83 7.95 5.14
C MET A 41 -4.60 7.97 6.65
N ARG A 42 -3.68 8.83 7.08
CA ARG A 42 -3.49 9.12 8.50
C ARG A 42 -3.97 10.52 8.80
N GLU A 43 -4.87 10.62 9.77
CA GLU A 43 -5.38 11.88 10.28
C GLU A 43 -4.59 12.26 11.52
N ILE A 44 -4.04 13.48 11.55
CA ILE A 44 -3.24 14.03 12.66
C ILE A 44 -4.05 15.13 13.33
N SER A 45 -4.34 14.96 14.61
CA SER A 45 -5.02 15.98 15.41
C SER A 45 -4.07 17.13 15.73
N GLN A 46 -4.58 18.36 15.66
CA GLN A 46 -3.85 19.56 16.05
C GLN A 46 -4.36 20.09 17.39
N ALA A 47 -3.47 20.66 18.19
CA ALA A 47 -3.89 21.44 19.36
C ALA A 47 -4.60 22.71 18.91
N ASP A 48 -5.52 23.23 19.74
CA ASP A 48 -6.19 24.50 19.45
C ASP A 48 -5.21 25.67 19.47
N THR A 49 -5.44 26.69 18.64
CA THR A 49 -4.68 27.94 18.66
C THR A 49 -5.24 28.86 19.75
N PRO A 50 -4.43 29.32 20.73
CA PRO A 50 -4.89 30.30 21.73
C PRO A 50 -5.28 31.63 21.06
N ALA A 51 -6.43 32.20 21.44
CA ALA A 51 -6.90 33.50 20.97
C ALA A 51 -7.20 34.44 22.15
N MET A 52 -7.37 35.75 21.90
CA MET A 52 -7.70 36.73 22.95
C MET A 52 -8.98 36.36 23.72
N PHE A 53 -9.94 35.69 23.08
CA PHE A 53 -11.14 35.16 23.70
C PHE A 53 -11.31 33.68 23.34
N GLY A 54 -10.80 32.78 24.19
CA GLY A 54 -10.93 31.33 24.00
C GLY A 54 -9.85 30.72 23.09
N SER A 55 -10.22 29.70 22.33
CA SER A 55 -9.32 28.98 21.41
C SER A 55 -9.97 28.79 20.04
N GLU A 56 -9.16 28.87 18.98
CA GLU A 56 -9.56 28.55 17.61
C GLU A 56 -9.21 27.09 17.32
N LYS A 57 -10.22 26.32 16.88
CA LYS A 57 -10.06 24.90 16.55
C LYS A 57 -9.27 24.75 15.25
N ASN A 58 -8.23 23.92 15.27
CA ASN A 58 -7.49 23.58 14.05
C ASN A 58 -8.05 22.27 13.46
N PRO A 59 -8.44 22.24 12.17
CA PRO A 59 -8.88 21.00 11.54
C PRO A 59 -7.72 19.99 11.49
N PRO A 60 -7.98 18.69 11.50
CA PRO A 60 -6.90 17.71 11.45
C PRO A 60 -6.18 17.73 10.10
N ILE A 61 -4.90 17.36 10.10
CA ILE A 61 -4.09 17.24 8.87
C ILE A 61 -4.15 15.80 8.37
N TYR A 62 -4.40 15.64 7.08
CA TYR A 62 -4.37 14.34 6.41
C TYR A 62 -3.03 14.13 5.73
N VAL A 63 -2.43 12.96 5.94
CA VAL A 63 -1.17 12.57 5.29
C VAL A 63 -1.29 11.20 4.64
N TYR A 64 -0.50 11.02 3.58
CA TYR A 64 -0.30 9.74 2.93
C TYR A 64 0.20 8.71 3.95
N ASP A 65 -0.32 7.49 3.86
CA ASP A 65 -0.02 6.44 4.82
C ASP A 65 0.15 5.09 4.11
N THR A 66 1.35 4.54 4.22
CA THR A 66 1.80 3.29 3.60
C THR A 66 1.74 2.11 4.57
N SER A 67 1.46 2.36 5.86
CA SER A 67 1.55 1.35 6.91
C SER A 67 0.47 0.27 6.84
N GLY A 68 -0.50 0.42 5.94
CA GLY A 68 -1.62 -0.49 5.74
C GLY A 68 -2.43 -0.78 7.00
N ALA A 69 -2.94 -2.00 7.11
CA ALA A 69 -3.76 -2.43 8.24
C ALA A 69 -3.00 -2.48 9.58
N TYR A 70 -1.67 -2.44 9.58
CA TYR A 70 -0.85 -2.58 10.79
C TYR A 70 -1.06 -1.48 11.82
N THR A 71 -1.47 -0.29 11.39
CA THR A 71 -1.76 0.84 12.31
C THR A 71 -3.26 1.13 12.41
N ASP A 72 -4.09 0.18 11.97
CA ASP A 72 -5.54 0.23 12.17
C ASP A 72 -5.90 -0.51 13.45
N PRO A 73 -6.32 0.17 14.53
CA PRO A 73 -6.64 -0.47 15.80
C PRO A 73 -7.86 -1.39 15.72
N GLU A 74 -8.68 -1.27 14.67
CA GLU A 74 -9.86 -2.12 14.46
C GLU A 74 -9.50 -3.44 13.75
N VAL A 75 -8.28 -3.56 13.22
CA VAL A 75 -7.83 -4.76 12.50
C VAL A 75 -6.94 -5.62 13.39
N ARG A 76 -7.37 -6.86 13.62
CA ARG A 76 -6.53 -7.87 14.27
C ARG A 76 -5.56 -8.47 13.25
N ILE A 77 -4.27 -8.18 13.41
CA ILE A 77 -3.21 -8.74 12.57
C ILE A 77 -2.85 -10.16 13.02
N ASP A 78 -2.89 -11.10 12.09
CA ASP A 78 -2.30 -12.43 12.25
C ASP A 78 -1.40 -12.73 11.03
N ILE A 79 -0.10 -12.58 11.22
CA ILE A 79 0.86 -12.72 10.12
C ILE A 79 0.94 -14.14 9.55
N ARG A 80 0.35 -15.13 10.22
CA ARG A 80 0.26 -16.53 9.75
C ARG A 80 -0.90 -16.71 8.76
N SER A 81 -1.88 -15.82 8.82
CA SER A 81 -3.06 -15.77 7.95
C SER A 81 -2.92 -14.69 6.86
N GLY A 82 -2.03 -13.72 7.07
CA GLY A 82 -1.76 -12.63 6.15
C GLY A 82 -2.80 -11.53 6.21
N LEU A 83 -2.61 -10.51 5.38
CA LEU A 83 -3.53 -9.38 5.29
C LEU A 83 -4.80 -9.74 4.49
N ALA A 84 -5.85 -8.96 4.73
CA ALA A 84 -7.11 -9.09 4.01
C ALA A 84 -6.89 -8.87 2.50
N PRO A 85 -7.49 -9.69 1.62
CA PRO A 85 -7.33 -9.57 0.18
C PRO A 85 -8.27 -8.51 -0.40
N ILE A 86 -8.05 -7.23 -0.07
CA ILE A 86 -8.97 -6.12 -0.38
C ILE A 86 -9.30 -5.97 -1.87
N ARG A 87 -8.40 -6.42 -2.77
CA ARG A 87 -8.60 -6.34 -4.24
C ARG A 87 -9.34 -7.54 -4.84
N ALA A 88 -9.69 -8.56 -4.06
CA ALA A 88 -10.23 -9.82 -4.59
C ALA A 88 -11.49 -9.61 -5.42
N ALA A 89 -12.43 -8.78 -4.95
CA ALA A 89 -13.67 -8.47 -5.66
C ALA A 89 -13.39 -7.78 -7.01
N TRP A 90 -12.45 -6.84 -7.04
CA TRP A 90 -12.08 -6.06 -8.23
C TRP A 90 -11.44 -6.90 -9.32
N ILE A 91 -10.73 -7.97 -8.94
CA ILE A 91 -10.15 -8.92 -9.89
C ILE A 91 -11.22 -9.88 -10.42
N ASN A 92 -12.14 -10.34 -9.55
CA ASN A 92 -13.20 -11.26 -9.95
C ASN A 92 -14.20 -10.63 -10.93
N GLU A 93 -14.60 -9.38 -10.70
CA GLU A 93 -15.60 -8.69 -11.51
C GLU A 93 -15.19 -8.45 -12.98
N ARG A 94 -13.88 -8.42 -13.27
CA ARG A 94 -13.37 -8.21 -14.64
C ARG A 94 -13.52 -9.42 -15.55
N ALA A 95 -13.71 -10.61 -14.96
CA ALA A 95 -13.90 -11.87 -15.68
C ALA A 95 -12.82 -12.16 -16.75
N ASP A 96 -11.59 -11.71 -16.52
CA ASP A 96 -10.44 -11.87 -17.44
C ASP A 96 -9.28 -12.66 -16.80
N THR A 97 -9.49 -13.19 -15.60
CA THR A 97 -8.59 -14.13 -14.93
C THR A 97 -9.28 -15.44 -14.60
N GLU A 98 -8.50 -16.51 -14.54
CA GLU A 98 -8.93 -17.83 -14.09
C GLU A 98 -8.01 -18.34 -12.97
N GLU A 99 -8.58 -19.13 -12.06
CA GLU A 99 -7.82 -19.80 -10.99
C GLU A 99 -7.14 -21.08 -11.48
N LEU A 100 -5.93 -21.31 -10.98
CA LEU A 100 -5.16 -22.51 -11.22
C LEU A 100 -5.35 -23.50 -10.06
N ALA A 101 -5.13 -24.79 -10.32
CA ALA A 101 -5.17 -25.81 -9.27
C ALA A 101 -4.05 -25.63 -8.22
N GLY A 102 -2.95 -24.96 -8.59
CA GLY A 102 -1.79 -24.72 -7.74
C GLY A 102 -0.67 -24.01 -8.51
N PRO A 103 0.57 -24.01 -7.97
CA PRO A 103 1.74 -23.48 -8.67
C PRO A 103 1.94 -24.18 -10.02
N SER A 104 2.29 -23.42 -11.07
CA SER A 104 2.48 -23.95 -12.42
C SER A 104 3.94 -24.02 -12.88
N SER A 105 4.87 -23.35 -12.18
CA SER A 105 6.30 -23.40 -12.49
C SER A 105 6.93 -24.66 -11.90
N ALA A 106 7.89 -25.28 -12.60
CA ALA A 106 8.64 -26.44 -12.10
C ALA A 106 9.21 -26.22 -10.69
N TYR A 107 9.87 -25.08 -10.46
CA TYR A 107 10.43 -24.71 -9.16
C TYR A 107 9.35 -24.58 -8.05
N GLY A 108 8.24 -23.90 -8.34
CA GLY A 108 7.13 -23.78 -7.40
C GLY A 108 6.47 -25.12 -7.05
N VAL A 109 6.33 -26.03 -8.03
CA VAL A 109 5.80 -27.38 -7.81
C VAL A 109 6.74 -28.20 -6.93
N GLU A 110 8.05 -28.19 -7.24
CA GLU A 110 9.07 -28.88 -6.43
C GLU A 110 9.00 -28.46 -4.96
N ARG A 111 9.01 -27.15 -4.69
CA ARG A 111 8.96 -26.63 -3.32
C ARG A 111 7.63 -26.87 -2.62
N PHE A 112 6.53 -26.88 -3.37
CA PHE A 112 5.19 -27.21 -2.84
C PHE A 112 5.07 -28.68 -2.41
N HIS A 113 5.88 -29.59 -2.97
CA HIS A 113 5.89 -31.00 -2.59
C HIS A 113 7.01 -31.39 -1.62
N ASP A 114 8.00 -30.52 -1.37
CA ASP A 114 9.09 -30.82 -0.43
C ASP A 114 8.62 -30.82 1.05
N PRO A 115 8.60 -31.99 1.73
CA PRO A 115 8.14 -32.10 3.12
C PRO A 115 9.02 -31.34 4.11
N LYS A 116 10.29 -31.06 3.78
CA LYS A 116 11.21 -30.32 4.66
C LYS A 116 10.79 -28.86 4.86
N LEU A 117 9.96 -28.34 3.97
CA LEU A 117 9.50 -26.96 3.98
C LEU A 117 8.15 -26.80 4.68
N GLN A 118 7.51 -27.89 5.09
CA GLN A 118 6.16 -27.86 5.67
C GLN A 118 6.06 -26.96 6.90
N SER A 119 7.09 -26.93 7.76
CA SER A 119 7.13 -26.07 8.96
C SER A 119 7.33 -24.57 8.65
N LEU A 120 7.79 -24.24 7.44
CA LEU A 120 8.03 -22.87 6.98
C LEU A 120 6.88 -22.34 6.12
N ARG A 121 5.96 -23.19 5.66
CA ARG A 121 4.89 -22.78 4.74
C ARG A 121 3.92 -21.84 5.42
N PHE A 122 3.66 -20.73 4.75
CA PHE A 122 2.54 -19.87 5.04
C PHE A 122 1.22 -20.62 4.81
N ASN A 123 0.21 -20.36 5.63
CA ASN A 123 -1.11 -20.99 5.51
C ASN A 123 -1.92 -20.39 4.35
N LEU A 124 -1.43 -20.56 3.11
CA LEU A 124 -2.06 -20.02 1.93
C LEU A 124 -3.21 -20.92 1.46
N GLN A 125 -4.44 -20.47 1.69
CA GLN A 125 -5.65 -21.14 1.18
C GLN A 125 -6.02 -20.70 -0.24
N ARG A 126 -5.44 -19.59 -0.72
CA ARG A 126 -5.82 -18.95 -1.99
C ARG A 126 -5.09 -19.58 -3.17
N LYS A 127 -5.81 -19.81 -4.26
CA LYS A 127 -5.28 -20.36 -5.50
C LYS A 127 -4.62 -19.29 -6.37
N PRO A 128 -3.49 -19.59 -7.04
CA PRO A 128 -2.90 -18.68 -8.01
C PRO A 128 -3.85 -18.42 -9.19
N ARG A 129 -3.74 -17.24 -9.77
CA ARG A 129 -4.50 -16.81 -10.94
C ARG A 129 -3.60 -16.52 -12.13
N ARG A 130 -4.16 -16.67 -13.33
CA ARG A 130 -3.58 -16.17 -14.59
C ARG A 130 -4.64 -15.47 -15.42
N ALA A 131 -4.21 -14.68 -16.40
CA ALA A 131 -5.11 -14.15 -17.41
C ALA A 131 -5.73 -15.31 -18.22
N VAL A 132 -7.00 -15.18 -18.55
CA VAL A 132 -7.67 -16.06 -19.53
C VAL A 132 -6.98 -15.91 -20.88
N ALA A 133 -6.91 -16.99 -21.67
CA ALA A 133 -6.31 -16.96 -23.00
C ALA A 133 -6.89 -15.83 -23.87
N GLY A 134 -6.01 -15.03 -24.47
CA GLY A 134 -6.39 -13.88 -25.32
C GLY A 134 -6.79 -12.61 -24.55
N LYS A 135 -6.77 -12.60 -23.21
CA LYS A 135 -7.00 -11.41 -22.39
C LYS A 135 -5.70 -10.81 -21.86
N ASN A 136 -5.72 -9.51 -21.60
CA ASN A 136 -4.63 -8.78 -20.95
C ASN A 136 -5.16 -8.12 -19.69
N VAL A 137 -4.45 -8.30 -18.59
CA VAL A 137 -4.89 -7.91 -17.23
C VAL A 137 -4.11 -6.72 -16.67
N THR A 138 -3.26 -6.10 -17.50
CA THR A 138 -2.40 -5.00 -17.05
C THR A 138 -3.15 -3.68 -16.99
N GLN A 139 -2.76 -2.81 -16.05
CA GLN A 139 -3.32 -1.46 -15.92
C GLN A 139 -3.12 -0.63 -17.20
N MET A 140 -1.98 -0.79 -17.89
CA MET A 140 -1.73 -0.14 -19.18
C MET A 140 -2.69 -0.59 -20.28
N TYR A 141 -3.07 -1.87 -20.30
CA TYR A 141 -4.07 -2.36 -21.25
C TYR A 141 -5.42 -1.69 -21.01
N TYR A 142 -5.96 -1.74 -19.78
CA TYR A 142 -7.24 -1.10 -19.47
C TYR A 142 -7.22 0.41 -19.77
N ALA A 143 -6.13 1.08 -19.39
CA ALA A 143 -5.97 2.51 -19.64
C ALA A 143 -6.06 2.87 -21.13
N ARG A 144 -5.41 2.09 -22.00
CA ARG A 144 -5.45 2.29 -23.46
C ARG A 144 -6.80 1.92 -24.09
N GLN A 145 -7.61 1.11 -23.40
CA GLN A 145 -9.01 0.86 -23.80
C GLN A 145 -9.98 1.95 -23.30
N GLY A 146 -9.48 3.00 -22.63
CA GLY A 146 -10.35 4.04 -22.06
C GLY A 146 -11.06 3.61 -20.78
N ILE A 147 -10.60 2.55 -20.12
CA ILE A 147 -11.21 2.00 -18.91
C ILE A 147 -10.50 2.55 -17.67
N VAL A 148 -11.26 3.18 -16.78
CA VAL A 148 -10.82 3.52 -15.42
C VAL A 148 -11.09 2.32 -14.51
N THR A 149 -10.03 1.73 -13.94
CA THR A 149 -10.16 0.60 -13.00
C THR A 149 -10.36 1.08 -11.56
N PRO A 150 -10.84 0.21 -10.65
CA PRO A 150 -10.83 0.50 -9.22
C PRO A 150 -9.46 0.90 -8.68
N GLU A 151 -8.35 0.35 -9.19
CA GLU A 151 -7.03 0.80 -8.76
C GLU A 151 -6.70 2.21 -9.23
N MET A 152 -7.14 2.64 -10.41
CA MET A 152 -6.94 4.01 -10.90
C MET A 152 -7.70 5.03 -10.06
N GLU A 153 -8.94 4.72 -9.68
CA GLU A 153 -9.71 5.55 -8.75
C GLU A 153 -9.06 5.57 -7.36
N TYR A 154 -8.63 4.41 -6.86
CA TYR A 154 -7.98 4.29 -5.56
C TYR A 154 -6.77 5.21 -5.44
N VAL A 155 -5.86 5.18 -6.42
CA VAL A 155 -4.67 6.03 -6.40
C VAL A 155 -5.01 7.51 -6.61
N ALA A 156 -6.06 7.84 -7.37
CA ALA A 156 -6.50 9.22 -7.52
C ALA A 156 -6.93 9.84 -6.18
N ILE A 157 -7.74 9.10 -5.42
CA ILE A 157 -8.14 9.51 -4.06
C ILE A 157 -6.91 9.61 -3.14
N ARG A 158 -6.00 8.62 -3.21
CA ARG A 158 -4.82 8.54 -2.34
C ARG A 158 -3.87 9.72 -2.55
N GLU A 159 -3.64 10.11 -3.81
CA GLU A 159 -2.76 11.24 -4.18
C GLU A 159 -3.33 12.61 -3.78
N ASN A 160 -4.66 12.73 -3.67
CA ASN A 160 -5.28 13.98 -3.26
C ASN A 160 -5.21 14.25 -1.75
N GLN A 161 -5.00 13.24 -0.90
CA GLN A 161 -4.87 13.35 0.57
C GLN A 161 -5.95 14.23 1.23
N ARG A 162 -7.20 14.21 0.73
CA ARG A 162 -8.31 15.09 1.17
C ARG A 162 -7.95 16.58 1.23
N ARG A 163 -7.00 17.06 0.40
CA ARG A 163 -6.54 18.46 0.43
C ARG A 163 -7.68 19.47 0.24
N ALA A 164 -8.61 19.20 -0.68
CA ALA A 164 -9.75 20.08 -0.92
C ALA A 164 -10.62 20.24 0.34
N GLU A 165 -10.97 19.13 0.99
CA GLU A 165 -11.77 19.13 2.20
C GLU A 165 -11.06 19.81 3.38
N TYR A 166 -9.75 19.59 3.52
CA TYR A 166 -8.93 20.27 4.53
C TYR A 166 -8.97 21.80 4.34
N LEU A 167 -8.83 22.29 3.10
CA LEU A 167 -8.91 23.73 2.82
C LEU A 167 -10.29 24.31 3.13
N GLU A 168 -11.38 23.58 2.87
CA GLU A 168 -12.73 24.00 3.23
C GLU A 168 -12.94 24.03 4.75
N GLN A 169 -12.52 22.99 5.46
CA GLN A 169 -12.59 22.95 6.94
C GLN A 169 -11.78 24.10 7.56
N LEU A 170 -10.62 24.42 6.99
CA LEU A 170 -9.77 25.51 7.45
C LEU A 170 -10.42 26.88 7.20
N LYS A 171 -11.12 27.08 6.07
CA LYS A 171 -11.92 28.31 5.87
C LYS A 171 -13.03 28.45 6.90
N GLN A 172 -13.63 27.33 7.32
CA GLN A 172 -14.72 27.29 8.28
C GLN A 172 -14.26 27.43 9.75
N SER A 173 -12.96 27.29 10.04
CA SER A 173 -12.45 27.36 11.43
C SER A 173 -12.41 28.77 12.01
N GLY A 174 -12.48 29.81 11.17
CA GLY A 174 -12.51 31.20 11.61
C GLY A 174 -11.76 32.16 10.67
N PRO A 175 -11.64 33.44 11.04
CA PRO A 175 -10.95 34.45 10.22
C PRO A 175 -9.46 34.13 10.00
N GLN A 176 -8.78 33.53 10.99
CA GLN A 176 -7.38 33.14 10.85
C GLN A 176 -7.24 31.91 9.94
N GLY A 177 -8.10 30.90 10.13
CA GLY A 177 -8.22 29.76 9.23
C GLY A 177 -8.46 30.15 7.76
N ALA A 178 -9.41 31.04 7.47
CA ALA A 178 -9.65 31.54 6.12
C ALA A 178 -8.42 32.22 5.50
N LYS A 179 -7.68 33.01 6.30
CA LYS A 179 -6.41 33.62 5.87
C LYS A 179 -5.34 32.56 5.60
N LEU A 180 -5.25 31.52 6.44
CA LEU A 180 -4.29 30.43 6.28
C LEU A 180 -4.59 29.59 5.03
N ALA A 181 -5.87 29.25 4.78
CA ALA A 181 -6.29 28.55 3.56
C ALA A 181 -5.92 29.33 2.29
N ALA A 182 -6.14 30.65 2.29
CA ALA A 182 -5.74 31.53 1.20
C ALA A 182 -4.20 31.59 1.03
N MET A 183 -3.43 31.51 2.12
CA MET A 183 -1.97 31.50 2.08
C MET A 183 -1.40 30.15 1.60
N MET A 184 -1.96 29.02 2.05
CA MET A 184 -1.54 27.68 1.63
C MET A 184 -1.79 27.46 0.13
N GLY A 185 -2.90 28.00 -0.41
CA GLY A 185 -3.15 27.99 -1.85
C GLY A 185 -2.18 28.86 -2.68
N ARG A 186 -1.39 29.73 -2.06
CA ARG A 186 -0.37 30.59 -2.71
C ARG A 186 1.03 29.98 -2.73
N GLN A 187 1.16 28.69 -2.43
CA GLN A 187 2.45 28.00 -2.38
C GLN A 187 3.31 28.36 -3.61
N HIS A 188 4.60 28.63 -3.38
CA HIS A 188 5.55 28.89 -4.46
C HIS A 188 5.43 27.76 -5.48
N ALA A 189 5.12 28.08 -6.74
CA ALA A 189 4.83 27.09 -7.78
C ALA A 189 5.97 26.06 -7.97
N GLY A 190 7.17 26.40 -7.49
CA GLY A 190 8.37 25.62 -7.66
C GLY A 190 8.79 25.66 -9.13
N HIS A 191 9.72 24.78 -9.49
CA HIS A 191 10.06 24.56 -10.89
C HIS A 191 9.92 23.06 -11.20
N SER A 192 8.87 22.70 -11.92
CA SER A 192 8.56 21.30 -12.25
C SER A 192 9.36 20.76 -13.44
N PHE A 193 10.20 21.58 -14.07
CA PHE A 193 10.95 21.29 -15.31
C PHE A 193 10.07 20.71 -16.44
N GLY A 194 8.83 21.21 -16.58
CA GLY A 194 7.88 20.76 -17.61
C GLY A 194 6.99 19.58 -17.20
N ALA A 195 6.93 19.22 -15.91
CA ALA A 195 5.91 18.27 -15.43
C ALA A 195 4.51 18.91 -15.49
N SER A 196 3.50 18.08 -15.75
CA SER A 196 2.09 18.46 -15.87
C SER A 196 1.32 17.98 -14.63
N ILE A 197 1.65 18.54 -13.47
CA ILE A 197 1.02 18.18 -12.19
C ILE A 197 -0.29 18.98 -12.07
N PRO A 198 -1.47 18.34 -12.07
CA PRO A 198 -2.73 19.06 -11.92
C PRO A 198 -2.95 19.48 -10.46
N GLN A 199 -3.90 20.40 -10.24
CA GLN A 199 -4.30 20.78 -8.89
C GLN A 199 -5.00 19.63 -8.16
N GLU A 200 -5.82 18.86 -8.89
CA GLU A 200 -6.56 17.70 -8.42
C GLU A 200 -6.25 16.50 -9.30
N ILE A 201 -6.02 15.35 -8.67
CA ILE A 201 -5.75 14.09 -9.37
C ILE A 201 -7.09 13.38 -9.59
N THR A 202 -7.54 13.27 -10.83
CA THR A 202 -8.77 12.54 -11.17
C THR A 202 -8.46 11.10 -11.61
N PRO A 203 -9.42 10.16 -11.50
CA PRO A 203 -9.24 8.80 -12.04
C PRO A 203 -8.94 8.79 -13.54
N GLU A 204 -9.49 9.76 -14.29
CA GLU A 204 -9.24 9.92 -15.71
C GLU A 204 -7.82 10.41 -16.01
N PHE A 205 -7.30 11.38 -15.24
CA PHE A 205 -5.90 11.81 -15.35
C PHE A 205 -4.94 10.65 -15.07
N VAL A 206 -5.23 9.84 -14.05
CA VAL A 206 -4.47 8.61 -13.75
C VAL A 206 -4.48 7.65 -14.94
N ARG A 207 -5.66 7.40 -15.53
CA ARG A 207 -5.80 6.56 -16.72
C ARG A 207 -4.95 7.09 -17.88
N GLU A 208 -5.01 8.39 -18.17
CA GLU A 208 -4.22 9.01 -19.24
C GLU A 208 -2.71 8.87 -19.03
N GLU A 209 -2.22 9.14 -17.82
CA GLU A 209 -0.79 9.00 -17.49
C GLU A 209 -0.29 7.56 -17.68
N ILE A 210 -1.12 6.59 -17.32
CA ILE A 210 -0.84 5.16 -17.54
C ILE A 210 -0.90 4.80 -19.02
N ALA A 211 -1.92 5.28 -19.77
CA ALA A 211 -2.08 4.99 -21.20
C ALA A 211 -0.88 5.50 -22.02
N HIS A 212 -0.37 6.68 -21.66
CA HIS A 212 0.82 7.30 -22.24
C HIS A 212 2.15 6.69 -21.74
N GLY A 213 2.11 5.76 -20.79
CA GLY A 213 3.32 5.14 -20.21
C GLY A 213 4.17 6.09 -19.36
N ARG A 214 3.59 7.18 -18.85
CA ARG A 214 4.25 8.14 -17.95
C ARG A 214 4.09 7.80 -16.47
N ALA A 215 3.16 6.89 -16.16
CA ALA A 215 2.95 6.37 -14.83
C ALA A 215 2.58 4.88 -14.84
N ILE A 216 2.78 4.21 -13.71
CA ILE A 216 2.44 2.79 -13.52
C ILE A 216 1.76 2.56 -12.17
N ILE A 217 0.88 1.55 -12.11
CA ILE A 217 0.34 0.99 -10.87
C ILE A 217 0.82 -0.46 -10.76
N PRO A 218 1.84 -0.76 -9.94
CA PRO A 218 2.38 -2.11 -9.77
C PRO A 218 1.43 -2.97 -8.91
N ALA A 219 0.38 -3.52 -9.55
CA ALA A 219 -0.71 -4.22 -8.86
C ALA A 219 -0.96 -5.62 -9.44
N LYS A 220 -0.01 -6.55 -9.21
CA LYS A 220 -0.09 -7.94 -9.68
C LYS A 220 -1.43 -8.59 -9.30
N ILE A 221 -2.05 -9.33 -10.21
CA ILE A 221 -3.35 -10.00 -9.99
C ILE A 221 -3.35 -11.03 -8.85
N ASN A 222 -2.17 -11.50 -8.44
CA ASN A 222 -1.97 -12.46 -7.35
C ASN A 222 -1.53 -11.81 -6.03
N HIS A 223 -1.43 -10.48 -5.97
CA HIS A 223 -1.15 -9.74 -4.74
C HIS A 223 -2.38 -8.92 -4.40
N LEU A 224 -3.34 -9.59 -3.74
CA LEU A 224 -4.68 -9.09 -3.48
C LEU A 224 -4.73 -8.17 -2.26
N GLU A 225 -3.70 -8.23 -1.44
CA GLU A 225 -3.48 -7.46 -0.22
C GLU A 225 -2.97 -6.03 -0.49
N ILE A 226 -2.50 -5.76 -1.72
CA ILE A 226 -2.00 -4.44 -2.11
C ILE A 226 -3.09 -3.39 -1.93
N GLU A 227 -2.74 -2.34 -1.20
CA GLU A 227 -3.34 -1.01 -1.27
C GLU A 227 -2.71 -0.27 -2.46
N PRO A 228 -3.43 -0.07 -3.58
CA PRO A 228 -2.82 0.48 -4.79
C PRO A 228 -2.10 1.82 -4.56
N MET A 229 -1.00 1.99 -5.27
CA MET A 229 -0.23 3.23 -5.34
C MET A 229 0.24 3.46 -6.78
N ILE A 230 0.58 4.69 -7.11
CA ILE A 230 1.01 5.10 -8.45
C ILE A 230 2.43 5.69 -8.43
N ILE A 231 3.23 5.30 -9.42
CA ILE A 231 4.57 5.81 -9.65
C ILE A 231 4.55 6.56 -10.98
N GLY A 232 4.86 7.85 -10.96
CA GLY A 232 4.96 8.68 -12.15
C GLY A 232 5.39 10.09 -11.81
N ARG A 233 5.91 10.83 -12.79
CA ARG A 233 6.48 12.17 -12.59
C ARG A 233 5.46 13.19 -12.09
N ASN A 234 4.19 13.03 -12.44
CA ASN A 234 3.12 13.97 -12.14
C ASN A 234 2.38 13.66 -10.82
N PHE A 235 2.95 12.78 -9.98
CA PHE A 235 2.40 12.31 -8.71
C PHE A 235 3.37 12.60 -7.58
N LEU A 236 2.98 12.31 -6.33
CA LEU A 236 3.91 12.36 -5.19
C LEU A 236 5.13 11.49 -5.47
N VAL A 237 6.32 11.98 -5.10
CA VAL A 237 7.55 11.17 -5.18
C VAL A 237 7.40 9.99 -4.24
N LYS A 238 7.71 8.79 -4.73
CA LYS A 238 7.60 7.53 -4.00
C LYS A 238 8.98 7.01 -3.61
N ILE A 239 9.09 6.38 -2.44
CA ILE A 239 10.34 5.80 -1.94
C ILE A 239 10.22 4.29 -1.80
N ASN A 240 11.34 3.60 -2.05
CA ASN A 240 11.44 2.15 -1.91
C ASN A 240 12.36 1.79 -0.75
N ALA A 241 11.99 0.79 0.04
CA ALA A 241 12.86 0.19 1.04
C ALA A 241 13.35 -1.19 0.57
N ASN A 242 14.65 -1.44 0.67
CA ASN A 242 15.23 -2.74 0.38
C ASN A 242 15.31 -3.57 1.66
N ILE A 243 14.80 -4.80 1.59
CA ILE A 243 14.96 -5.83 2.62
C ILE A 243 15.60 -7.06 1.97
N GLY A 244 15.84 -8.11 2.74
CA GLY A 244 16.36 -9.36 2.21
C GLY A 244 17.21 -10.09 3.23
N ASN A 245 17.12 -11.42 3.18
CA ASN A 245 18.01 -12.28 3.92
C ASN A 245 19.38 -12.39 3.22
N SER A 246 20.42 -12.62 4.01
CA SER A 246 21.75 -12.95 3.50
C SER A 246 22.06 -14.42 3.78
N ALA A 247 23.10 -14.96 3.14
CA ALA A 247 23.59 -16.30 3.46
C ALA A 247 24.10 -16.44 4.90
N VAL A 248 24.36 -15.33 5.59
CA VAL A 248 25.04 -15.28 6.90
C VAL A 248 24.07 -14.99 8.04
N THR A 249 23.01 -14.21 7.79
CA THR A 249 22.05 -13.75 8.81
C THR A 249 20.65 -13.55 8.21
N SER A 250 19.66 -13.57 9.10
CA SER A 250 18.22 -13.33 8.88
C SER A 250 17.32 -14.56 8.68
N SER A 251 16.15 -14.50 9.32
CA SER A 251 15.06 -15.47 9.34
C SER A 251 13.80 -14.88 8.68
N ILE A 252 12.81 -15.73 8.39
CA ILE A 252 11.54 -15.29 7.79
C ILE A 252 10.84 -14.23 8.66
N GLY A 253 10.86 -14.41 9.98
CA GLY A 253 10.24 -13.46 10.92
C GLY A 253 10.89 -12.08 10.86
N GLU A 254 12.23 -12.01 10.87
CA GLU A 254 12.98 -10.76 10.76
C GLU A 254 12.71 -10.05 9.41
N GLU A 255 12.52 -10.78 8.31
CA GLU A 255 12.20 -10.15 7.02
C GLU A 255 10.78 -9.57 6.98
N VAL A 256 9.81 -10.24 7.58
CA VAL A 256 8.45 -9.69 7.75
C VAL A 256 8.50 -8.45 8.66
N GLU A 257 9.26 -8.50 9.74
CA GLU A 257 9.44 -7.36 10.65
C GLU A 257 10.04 -6.15 9.92
N LYS A 258 11.16 -6.33 9.19
CA LYS A 258 11.77 -5.27 8.38
C LYS A 258 10.80 -4.66 7.38
N MET A 259 10.00 -5.50 6.71
CA MET A 259 8.94 -5.04 5.80
C MET A 259 7.91 -4.17 6.53
N THR A 260 7.36 -4.66 7.64
CA THR A 260 6.37 -3.91 8.44
C THR A 260 6.93 -2.59 8.98
N TRP A 261 8.20 -2.59 9.40
CA TRP A 261 8.88 -1.40 9.87
C TRP A 261 9.11 -0.38 8.75
N ALA A 262 9.54 -0.83 7.58
CA ALA A 262 9.75 0.04 6.42
C ALA A 262 8.46 0.75 6.00
N ILE A 263 7.35 0.01 5.86
CA ILE A 263 6.08 0.59 5.44
C ILE A 263 5.45 1.48 6.51
N ARG A 264 5.73 1.23 7.80
CA ARG A 264 5.30 2.09 8.91
C ARG A 264 5.88 3.49 8.79
N TRP A 265 7.12 3.61 8.32
CA TRP A 265 7.86 4.87 8.22
C TRP A 265 7.84 5.50 6.83
N GLY A 266 6.98 5.04 5.92
CA GLY A 266 6.76 5.68 4.62
C GLY A 266 7.33 4.94 3.43
N GLY A 267 7.79 3.69 3.56
CA GLY A 267 8.19 2.87 2.42
C GLY A 267 6.99 2.59 1.50
N ASP A 268 6.90 3.27 0.36
CA ASP A 268 5.79 3.13 -0.60
C ASP A 268 5.83 1.81 -1.37
N THR A 269 7.03 1.26 -1.54
CA THR A 269 7.28 -0.08 -2.07
C THR A 269 8.38 -0.75 -1.27
N VAL A 270 8.43 -2.08 -1.32
CA VAL A 270 9.50 -2.87 -0.71
C VAL A 270 10.09 -3.82 -1.73
N MET A 271 11.41 -3.93 -1.80
CA MET A 271 12.08 -4.96 -2.60
C MET A 271 12.68 -6.04 -1.71
N ASP A 272 12.34 -7.29 -2.00
CA ASP A 272 12.99 -8.47 -1.40
C ASP A 272 14.22 -8.85 -2.23
N LEU A 273 15.42 -8.48 -1.75
CA LEU A 273 16.72 -8.78 -2.35
C LEU A 273 17.40 -9.99 -1.70
N SER A 274 16.61 -10.91 -1.13
CA SER A 274 17.09 -12.11 -0.47
C SER A 274 18.00 -12.95 -1.39
N THR A 275 19.17 -13.35 -0.86
CA THR A 275 20.15 -14.20 -1.56
C THR A 275 20.44 -15.51 -0.84
N GLY A 276 19.86 -15.72 0.34
CA GLY A 276 20.12 -16.86 1.21
C GLY A 276 19.29 -18.10 0.88
N LYS A 277 19.12 -18.98 1.88
CA LYS A 277 18.22 -20.13 1.78
C LYS A 277 16.75 -19.67 1.87
N HIS A 278 15.84 -20.51 1.40
CA HIS A 278 14.40 -20.33 1.56
C HIS A 278 13.81 -19.04 0.98
N ILE A 279 14.45 -18.45 -0.04
CA ILE A 279 14.00 -17.21 -0.71
C ILE A 279 12.51 -17.28 -1.10
N HIS A 280 12.04 -18.44 -1.58
CA HIS A 280 10.65 -18.60 -1.98
C HIS A 280 9.69 -18.54 -0.79
N GLU A 281 9.99 -19.25 0.31
CA GLU A 281 9.16 -19.23 1.51
C GLU A 281 9.15 -17.84 2.14
N THR A 282 10.33 -17.24 2.34
CA THR A 282 10.46 -15.88 2.89
C THR A 282 9.61 -14.89 2.11
N ARG A 283 9.70 -14.91 0.78
CA ARG A 283 8.93 -14.01 -0.07
C ARG A 283 7.43 -14.24 -0.02
N GLU A 284 6.99 -15.49 0.12
CA GLU A 284 5.58 -15.79 0.29
C GLU A 284 5.06 -15.15 1.59
N TRP A 285 5.79 -15.26 2.70
CA TRP A 285 5.45 -14.56 3.94
C TRP A 285 5.42 -13.05 3.76
N ILE A 286 6.40 -12.46 3.08
CA ILE A 286 6.45 -11.01 2.80
C ILE A 286 5.23 -10.58 1.98
N ILE A 287 4.97 -11.20 0.83
CA ILE A 287 3.89 -10.79 -0.08
C ILE A 287 2.53 -10.90 0.61
N ARG A 288 2.27 -11.99 1.34
CA ARG A 288 0.97 -12.20 2.02
C ARG A 288 0.73 -11.24 3.18
N ASN A 289 1.80 -10.65 3.70
CA ASN A 289 1.75 -9.66 4.77
C ASN A 289 2.00 -8.23 4.28
N SER A 290 2.22 -7.99 2.98
CA SER A 290 2.55 -6.66 2.50
C SER A 290 1.32 -5.96 1.91
N PRO A 291 0.96 -4.76 2.41
CA PRO A 291 -0.04 -3.90 1.79
C PRO A 291 0.55 -3.06 0.66
N VAL A 292 1.88 -3.05 0.48
CA VAL A 292 2.56 -2.28 -0.55
C VAL A 292 3.05 -3.19 -1.68
N PRO A 293 3.34 -2.65 -2.88
CA PRO A 293 3.96 -3.43 -3.94
C PRO A 293 5.30 -4.04 -3.53
N ILE A 294 5.49 -5.32 -3.85
CA ILE A 294 6.76 -6.04 -3.64
C ILE A 294 7.52 -6.20 -4.95
N GLY A 295 8.74 -5.67 -5.01
CA GLY A 295 9.74 -5.95 -6.05
C GLY A 295 10.71 -7.06 -5.66
N THR A 296 11.42 -7.62 -6.64
CA THR A 296 12.37 -8.73 -6.49
C THR A 296 13.51 -8.58 -7.46
#